data_AF-A0AAJ0DVG1-F1
#
_entry.id   AF-A0AAJ0DVG1-F1
#
_cell.length_a   1.000
_cell.length_b   1.000
_cell.length_c   1.000
_cell.angle_alpha   90.00
_cell.angle_beta   90.00
_cell.angle_gamma   90.00
#
_symmetry.space_group_name_H-M   'P 1'
#
loop_
_entity.id
_entity.type
_entity.pdbx_description
1 polymer ?
#
loop_
_entity_poly.entity_id
_entity_poly.type
_entity_poly.pdbx_seq_one_letter_code
_entity_poly.pdbx_strand_id
1 'polypeptide(L)'
;MAPFIASIKALLALAEHSDFDIYFSITTPYGLVLELSGDSLQVRLAEDKDPLSATPTASAESQLPVTQAISEPLSKVEEEDSVHEPPADTPSLQIHKEEPLESEDQLDPESQLNERPEPQEKHKSSLPGYKYSIWPDYGTNSMWYTYGWPANPEGGDNFDDDDLKERYPEAWFNAYTDWWKQYTEAFIAQGLDQGHDNPLFKTAEEENGWNMEGALLAAWLALQDGVHAVNYAPENVDRYKFDFERDSIEKTLGNFLQSIKLDQRPL
;
A
#
# COMPACT_ATOMS: atom_id res chain seq x y z
N MET A 1 15.67 -5.11 -10.63
CA MET A 1 14.47 -5.79 -10.09
C MET A 1 13.93 -6.96 -10.96
N ALA A 2 14.63 -7.42 -12.02
CA ALA A 2 14.14 -8.51 -12.90
C ALA A 2 13.93 -9.93 -12.31
N PRO A 3 14.71 -10.44 -11.32
CA PRO A 3 14.63 -11.87 -10.95
C PRO A 3 13.31 -12.26 -10.28
N PHE A 4 12.62 -11.29 -9.69
CA PHE A 4 11.42 -11.51 -8.90
C PHE A 4 10.19 -11.88 -9.76
N ILE A 5 9.97 -11.15 -10.86
CA ILE A 5 8.85 -11.41 -11.77
C ILE A 5 9.04 -12.67 -12.56
N ALA A 6 10.27 -12.94 -13.02
CA ALA A 6 10.60 -14.20 -13.66
C ALA A 6 10.24 -15.38 -12.74
N SER A 7 10.47 -15.24 -11.43
CA SER A 7 10.14 -16.24 -10.42
C SER A 7 8.62 -16.40 -10.24
N ILE A 8 7.85 -15.31 -10.12
CA ILE A 8 6.37 -15.37 -10.03
C ILE A 8 5.78 -16.00 -11.29
N LYS A 9 6.22 -15.56 -12.49
CA LYS A 9 5.75 -16.11 -13.76
C LYS A 9 6.08 -17.59 -13.89
N ALA A 10 7.30 -18.00 -13.52
CA ALA A 10 7.71 -19.40 -13.56
C ALA A 10 6.91 -20.26 -12.58
N LEU A 11 6.66 -19.78 -11.37
CA LEU A 11 5.86 -20.49 -10.36
C LEU A 11 4.39 -20.63 -10.81
N LEU A 12 3.81 -19.56 -11.36
CA LEU A 12 2.46 -19.58 -11.91
C LEU A 12 2.34 -20.51 -13.13
N ALA A 13 3.33 -20.53 -14.02
CA ALA A 13 3.35 -21.44 -15.17
C ALA A 13 3.55 -22.89 -14.73
N LEU A 14 4.36 -23.13 -13.69
CA LEU A 14 4.56 -24.47 -13.14
C LEU A 14 3.27 -25.01 -12.52
N ALA A 15 2.48 -24.17 -11.85
CA ALA A 15 1.20 -24.56 -11.25
C ALA A 15 0.16 -24.99 -12.30
N GLU A 16 0.12 -24.33 -13.47
CA GLU A 16 -0.84 -24.64 -14.54
C GLU A 16 -0.56 -25.96 -15.28
N HIS A 17 0.68 -26.43 -15.27
CA HIS A 17 1.12 -27.55 -16.11
C HIS A 17 1.50 -28.80 -15.31
N SER A 18 1.17 -28.85 -14.02
CA SER A 18 1.64 -29.89 -13.10
C SER A 18 0.48 -30.60 -12.40
N ASP A 19 0.65 -31.90 -12.16
CA ASP A 19 -0.27 -32.71 -11.34
C ASP A 19 0.03 -32.59 -9.82
N PHE A 20 0.70 -31.50 -9.40
CA PHE A 20 1.05 -31.25 -8.00
C PHE A 20 0.65 -29.85 -7.56
N ASP A 21 0.18 -29.74 -6.33
CA ASP A 21 -0.16 -28.46 -5.72
C ASP A 21 1.13 -27.68 -5.40
N ILE A 22 1.19 -26.42 -5.84
CA ILE A 22 2.28 -25.51 -5.52
C ILE A 22 1.80 -24.55 -4.44
N TYR A 23 2.60 -24.47 -3.38
CA TYR A 23 2.44 -23.51 -2.30
C TYR A 23 3.69 -22.64 -2.27
N PHE A 24 3.54 -21.33 -2.46
CA PHE A 24 4.63 -20.40 -2.26
C PHE A 24 4.14 -19.14 -1.57
N SER A 25 5.06 -18.53 -0.83
CA SER A 25 4.87 -17.24 -0.19
C SER A 25 5.97 -16.30 -0.65
N ILE A 26 5.59 -15.07 -0.93
CA ILE A 26 6.48 -14.00 -1.34
C ILE A 26 6.24 -12.81 -0.42
N THR A 27 7.31 -12.27 0.13
CA THR A 27 7.26 -11.05 0.95
C THR A 27 8.06 -9.95 0.26
N THR A 28 7.43 -8.81 0.01
CA THR A 28 8.11 -7.63 -0.52
C THR A 28 8.95 -6.95 0.57
N PRO A 29 9.96 -6.14 0.20
CA PRO A 29 10.77 -5.40 1.17
C PRO A 29 9.97 -4.43 2.06
N TYR A 30 8.78 -4.02 1.62
CA TYR A 30 7.85 -3.15 2.34
C TYR A 30 6.73 -3.92 3.07
N GLY A 31 6.85 -5.24 3.18
CA GLY A 31 5.97 -6.03 4.05
C GLY A 31 4.64 -6.45 3.43
N LEU A 32 4.46 -6.39 2.11
CA LEU A 32 3.34 -7.06 1.44
C LEU A 32 3.66 -8.56 1.32
N VAL A 33 2.72 -9.41 1.71
CA VAL A 33 2.83 -10.87 1.60
C VAL A 33 1.81 -11.38 0.58
N LEU A 34 2.30 -12.15 -0.39
CA LEU A 34 1.50 -12.88 -1.36
C LEU A 34 1.66 -14.37 -1.09
N GLU A 35 0.57 -15.06 -0.82
CA GLU A 35 0.54 -16.52 -0.63
C GLU A 35 -0.30 -17.14 -1.74
N LEU A 36 0.32 -17.99 -2.55
CA LEU A 36 -0.39 -18.79 -3.56
C LEU A 36 -0.48 -20.23 -3.10
N SER A 37 -1.67 -20.80 -3.18
CA SER A 37 -2.00 -22.17 -2.82
C SER A 37 -3.01 -22.72 -3.82
N GLY A 38 -2.54 -23.45 -4.83
CA GLY A 38 -3.38 -23.87 -5.97
C GLY A 38 -3.93 -22.64 -6.70
N ASP A 39 -5.25 -22.56 -6.85
CA ASP A 39 -5.95 -21.42 -7.49
C ASP A 39 -6.23 -20.25 -6.53
N SER A 40 -5.88 -20.38 -5.25
CA SER A 40 -6.11 -19.34 -4.24
C SER A 40 -4.90 -18.43 -4.11
N LEU A 41 -5.10 -17.13 -4.31
CA LEU A 41 -4.18 -16.07 -3.94
C LEU A 41 -4.68 -15.42 -2.64
N GLN A 42 -3.80 -15.25 -1.66
CA GLN A 42 -4.03 -14.44 -0.47
C GLN A 42 -3.02 -13.29 -0.46
N VAL A 43 -3.50 -12.10 -0.08
CA VAL A 43 -2.69 -10.89 -0.01
C VAL A 43 -2.90 -10.27 1.37
N ARG A 44 -1.82 -10.05 2.12
CA ARG A 44 -1.88 -9.51 3.49
C ARG A 44 -0.63 -8.73 3.83
N LEU A 45 -0.67 -7.94 4.91
CA LEU A 45 0.53 -7.32 5.44
C LEU A 45 1.31 -8.32 6.30
N ALA A 46 2.62 -8.17 6.36
CA ALA A 46 3.48 -9.03 7.17
C ALA A 46 3.14 -8.95 8.68
N GLU A 47 2.62 -7.79 9.11
CA GLU A 47 2.21 -7.49 10.48
C GLU A 47 0.89 -8.18 10.86
N ASP A 48 0.06 -8.58 9.88
CA ASP A 48 -1.25 -9.24 10.08
C ASP A 48 -1.13 -10.72 10.48
N LYS A 49 0.06 -11.23 10.82
CA LYS A 49 0.19 -12.62 11.26
C LYS A 49 -0.49 -12.81 12.62
N ASP A 50 -1.67 -13.42 12.59
CA ASP A 50 -2.14 -14.22 13.73
C ASP A 50 -1.10 -15.31 14.04
N PRO A 51 -0.71 -15.50 15.31
CA PRO A 51 0.36 -16.43 15.70
C PRO A 51 0.05 -17.93 15.49
N LEU A 52 -1.01 -18.29 14.77
CA LEU A 52 -1.51 -19.67 14.69
C LEU A 52 -1.17 -20.44 13.41
N SER A 53 -0.58 -19.81 12.40
CA SER A 53 -0.08 -20.53 11.21
C SER A 53 1.38 -20.97 11.38
N ALA A 54 1.65 -21.73 12.44
CA ALA A 54 2.86 -22.51 12.60
C ALA A 54 2.47 -23.96 12.85
N THR A 55 2.35 -24.74 11.79
CA THR A 55 2.39 -26.20 11.91
C THR A 55 3.86 -26.62 11.87
N PRO A 56 4.42 -27.17 12.95
CA PRO A 56 5.81 -27.62 12.98
C PRO A 56 5.86 -29.08 12.54
N THR A 57 6.48 -29.37 11.40
CA THR A 57 6.95 -30.74 11.14
C THR A 57 8.34 -30.89 11.74
N ALA A 58 8.40 -31.77 12.71
CA ALA A 58 9.52 -32.04 13.59
C ALA A 58 10.77 -32.58 12.88
N SER A 59 11.91 -32.14 13.42
CA SER A 59 13.10 -32.92 13.77
C SER A 59 13.71 -33.85 12.72
N ALA A 60 14.88 -33.42 12.20
CA ALA A 60 16.01 -34.33 12.04
C ALA A 60 17.25 -33.61 12.57
N GLU A 61 17.58 -33.91 13.83
CA GLU A 61 18.89 -33.67 14.43
C GLU A 61 19.99 -34.20 13.50
N SER A 62 21.00 -33.38 13.23
CA SER A 62 22.34 -33.88 12.95
C SER A 62 23.32 -33.09 13.79
N GLN A 63 23.81 -33.76 14.82
CA GLN A 63 24.78 -33.24 15.78
C GLN A 63 26.20 -33.30 15.23
N LEU A 64 27.03 -32.44 15.85
CA LEU A 64 28.49 -32.51 16.07
C LEU A 64 29.39 -31.69 15.12
N PRO A 65 30.60 -31.26 15.57
CA PRO A 65 30.93 -30.70 16.90
C PRO A 65 31.97 -29.53 16.86
N VAL A 66 32.07 -28.77 17.98
CA VAL A 66 33.29 -28.14 18.57
C VAL A 66 33.95 -27.01 17.75
N THR A 67 34.12 -25.78 18.28
CA THR A 67 35.24 -25.41 19.18
C THR A 67 34.96 -24.14 19.98
N GLN A 68 35.35 -24.17 21.26
CA GLN A 68 35.30 -23.06 22.23
C GLN A 68 36.35 -21.98 21.93
N ALA A 69 36.02 -20.72 22.21
CA ALA A 69 36.98 -19.76 22.76
C ALA A 69 36.23 -18.69 23.60
N ILE A 70 36.60 -18.64 24.87
CA ILE A 70 36.17 -17.71 25.93
C ILE A 70 36.95 -16.40 25.78
N SER A 71 36.32 -15.25 26.02
CA SER A 71 36.85 -14.12 26.83
C SER A 71 35.85 -12.95 26.90
N GLU A 72 35.32 -12.73 28.09
CA GLU A 72 34.83 -11.46 28.67
C GLU A 72 36.01 -10.81 29.45
N PRO A 73 35.96 -9.62 30.13
CA PRO A 73 34.84 -8.69 30.40
C PRO A 73 35.15 -7.15 30.43
N LEU A 74 34.10 -6.35 30.69
CA LEU A 74 33.96 -5.09 31.48
C LEU A 74 34.88 -3.85 31.34
N SER A 75 34.26 -2.67 31.18
CA SER A 75 34.20 -1.49 32.11
C SER A 75 33.67 -0.26 31.32
N LYS A 76 32.61 0.50 31.68
CA LYS A 76 32.13 1.26 32.86
C LYS A 76 32.67 2.71 32.94
N VAL A 77 31.77 3.66 33.27
CA VAL A 77 31.95 5.01 33.90
C VAL A 77 32.09 6.19 32.90
N GLU A 78 31.51 7.40 32.98
CA GLU A 78 30.73 8.29 33.91
C GLU A 78 29.97 9.31 32.99
N GLU A 79 28.73 9.81 33.25
CA GLU A 79 28.35 11.04 34.02
C GLU A 79 29.03 12.34 33.49
N GLU A 80 28.43 13.52 33.32
CA GLU A 80 27.44 14.35 34.06
C GLU A 80 26.97 15.47 33.09
N ASP A 81 25.70 15.88 33.05
CA ASP A 81 25.06 16.99 33.79
C ASP A 81 25.36 18.43 33.29
N SER A 82 24.29 19.19 32.99
CA SER A 82 23.94 20.46 33.66
C SER A 82 23.15 21.47 32.79
N VAL A 83 21.86 21.62 33.13
CA VAL A 83 21.13 22.86 33.50
C VAL A 83 21.22 24.13 32.61
N HIS A 84 20.08 24.58 32.06
CA HIS A 84 19.40 25.84 32.46
C HIS A 84 18.11 26.13 31.65
N GLU A 85 17.05 26.54 32.37
CA GLU A 85 15.75 27.06 31.91
C GLU A 85 15.67 28.60 32.23
N PRO A 86 14.56 29.32 31.96
CA PRO A 86 14.23 30.14 30.77
C PRO A 86 14.13 31.66 31.12
N PRO A 87 13.46 32.59 30.36
CA PRO A 87 11.98 32.67 30.31
C PRO A 87 11.31 33.32 29.05
N ALA A 88 9.98 33.11 28.98
CA ALA A 88 8.88 33.98 28.56
C ALA A 88 8.89 34.73 27.20
N ASP A 89 7.83 34.52 26.39
CA ASP A 89 6.78 35.54 26.19
C ASP A 89 5.60 35.05 25.32
N THR A 90 4.41 35.07 25.91
CA THR A 90 3.09 35.07 25.28
C THR A 90 2.74 36.47 24.73
N PRO A 91 1.81 36.56 23.77
CA PRO A 91 0.65 37.41 24.05
C PRO A 91 -0.70 36.78 23.72
N SER A 92 -1.64 37.16 24.58
CA SER A 92 -3.04 36.76 24.63
C SER A 92 -3.91 37.37 23.53
N LEU A 93 -4.87 36.54 23.11
CA LEU A 93 -6.28 36.80 22.80
C LEU A 93 -6.78 38.24 23.01
N GLN A 94 -7.33 38.82 21.94
CA GLN A 94 -8.31 39.90 22.01
C GLN A 94 -9.73 39.35 21.95
N ILE A 95 -10.52 39.89 22.86
CA ILE A 95 -11.93 39.66 23.18
C ILE A 95 -12.80 40.51 22.26
N HIS A 96 -13.92 39.97 21.78
CA HIS A 96 -15.18 40.69 21.53
C HIS A 96 -16.33 39.67 21.72
N LYS A 97 -17.00 39.65 22.89
CA LYS A 97 -18.31 40.26 23.24
C LYS A 97 -19.45 39.81 22.29
N GLU A 98 -20.28 38.84 22.72
CA GLU A 98 -21.65 39.02 23.31
C GLU A 98 -22.66 39.53 22.26
N GLU A 99 -23.86 38.97 22.03
CA GLU A 99 -24.85 38.32 22.91
C GLU A 99 -25.99 37.69 22.02
N PRO A 100 -27.10 37.12 22.55
CA PRO A 100 -27.73 35.88 22.08
C PRO A 100 -29.16 36.09 21.54
N LEU A 101 -29.79 35.06 20.98
CA LEU A 101 -31.26 34.93 21.05
C LEU A 101 -31.68 33.46 21.05
N GLU A 102 -32.27 33.07 22.18
CA GLU A 102 -33.08 31.88 22.39
C GLU A 102 -34.35 31.92 21.52
N SER A 103 -34.87 30.73 21.20
CA SER A 103 -36.31 30.49 21.02
C SER A 103 -36.56 28.99 21.22
N GLU A 104 -36.90 28.62 22.45
CA GLU A 104 -37.69 27.42 22.75
C GLU A 104 -39.12 27.62 22.25
N ASP A 105 -39.74 26.58 21.67
CA ASP A 105 -41.17 26.32 21.93
C ASP A 105 -41.57 24.85 21.60
N GLN A 106 -41.97 24.15 22.66
CA GLN A 106 -43.12 23.24 22.81
C GLN A 106 -43.30 21.93 21.98
N LEU A 107 -42.98 20.81 22.66
CA LEU A 107 -43.83 19.70 23.16
C LEU A 107 -45.02 19.11 22.35
N ASP A 108 -44.86 17.80 22.01
CA ASP A 108 -45.74 16.61 22.20
C ASP A 108 -47.10 16.43 21.46
N PRO A 109 -47.67 15.20 21.30
CA PRO A 109 -47.28 13.88 21.85
C PRO A 109 -47.30 12.65 20.89
N GLU A 110 -46.65 11.59 21.36
CA GLU A 110 -46.96 10.15 21.25
C GLU A 110 -47.80 9.61 20.05
N SER A 111 -47.15 8.81 19.20
CA SER A 111 -47.79 7.67 18.54
C SER A 111 -46.83 6.48 18.53
N GLN A 112 -46.91 5.67 19.59
CA GLN A 112 -46.32 4.33 19.60
C GLN A 112 -47.06 3.44 18.60
N LEU A 113 -46.38 3.05 17.53
CA LEU A 113 -46.75 1.89 16.74
C LEU A 113 -45.56 0.93 16.74
N ASN A 114 -45.83 -0.27 17.24
CA ASN A 114 -44.95 -1.42 17.26
C ASN A 114 -44.34 -1.69 15.88
N GLU A 115 -43.07 -1.32 15.68
CA GLU A 115 -42.24 -1.93 14.65
C GLU A 115 -41.19 -2.80 15.34
N ARG A 116 -41.43 -4.10 15.20
CA ARG A 116 -40.47 -5.19 15.38
C ARG A 116 -39.10 -4.74 14.85
N PRO A 117 -37.98 -4.96 15.58
CA PRO A 117 -36.67 -4.68 15.00
C PRO A 117 -36.49 -5.61 13.79
N GLU A 118 -36.63 -5.06 12.60
CA GLU A 118 -36.01 -5.64 11.42
C GLU A 118 -34.50 -5.77 11.73
N PRO A 119 -33.84 -6.85 11.27
CA PRO A 119 -32.39 -6.95 11.42
C PRO A 119 -31.83 -5.69 10.77
N GLN A 120 -31.21 -4.83 11.57
CA GLN A 120 -30.59 -3.61 11.11
C GLN A 120 -29.83 -3.94 9.83
N GLU A 121 -30.33 -3.42 8.71
CA GLU A 121 -29.54 -3.32 7.51
C GLU A 121 -28.23 -2.72 7.98
N LYS A 122 -27.13 -3.44 7.71
CA LYS A 122 -25.80 -2.89 7.86
C LYS A 122 -25.80 -1.60 7.08
N HIS A 123 -26.02 -0.48 7.78
CA HIS A 123 -25.70 0.84 7.26
C HIS A 123 -24.19 0.80 7.04
N LYS A 124 -23.81 0.37 5.83
CA LYS A 124 -22.55 0.72 5.19
C LYS A 124 -22.51 2.25 5.25
N SER A 125 -21.93 2.81 6.30
CA SER A 125 -21.54 4.21 6.25
C SER A 125 -20.42 4.29 5.24
N SER A 126 -20.85 4.69 4.04
CA SER A 126 -20.09 4.92 2.83
C SER A 126 -19.01 5.98 3.06
N LEU A 127 -17.86 5.53 3.61
CA LEU A 127 -16.49 6.06 3.49
C LEU A 127 -15.93 6.82 4.70
N PRO A 128 -14.78 6.39 5.24
CA PRO A 128 -13.87 7.31 5.91
C PRO A 128 -12.45 7.33 5.33
N GLY A 129 -12.17 6.52 4.30
CA GLY A 129 -10.81 6.34 3.78
C GLY A 129 -10.49 7.15 2.53
N TYR A 130 -9.23 7.57 2.41
CA TYR A 130 -8.69 8.20 1.22
C TYR A 130 -8.83 7.29 0.00
N LYS A 131 -9.08 7.88 -1.16
CA LYS A 131 -9.02 7.17 -2.43
C LYS A 131 -7.90 7.74 -3.29
N TYR A 132 -6.96 6.87 -3.64
CA TYR A 132 -5.76 7.24 -4.39
C TYR A 132 -5.86 6.80 -5.84
N SER A 133 -5.10 7.47 -6.69
CA SER A 133 -4.77 7.01 -8.04
C SER A 133 -3.26 7.04 -8.24
N ILE A 134 -2.71 5.96 -8.78
CA ILE A 134 -1.32 5.83 -9.17
C ILE A 134 -1.31 5.68 -10.69
N TRP A 135 -0.84 6.71 -11.38
CA TRP A 135 -0.55 6.64 -12.81
C TRP A 135 0.70 7.46 -13.10
N PRO A 136 1.55 6.99 -14.04
CA PRO A 136 2.75 7.72 -14.39
C PRO A 136 2.41 9.04 -15.10
N ASP A 137 2.96 10.14 -14.59
CA ASP A 137 2.97 11.42 -15.29
C ASP A 137 4.32 12.11 -15.09
N TYR A 138 5.01 12.37 -16.19
CA TYR A 138 6.38 12.88 -16.17
C TYR A 138 6.43 14.28 -15.55
N GLY A 139 7.32 14.46 -14.58
CA GLY A 139 7.47 15.72 -13.84
C GLY A 139 6.57 15.84 -12.60
N THR A 140 5.80 14.79 -12.29
CA THR A 140 4.99 14.68 -11.06
C THR A 140 5.51 13.52 -10.20
N ASN A 141 4.96 13.32 -9.01
CA ASN A 141 5.24 12.15 -8.19
C ASN A 141 4.41 10.92 -8.59
N SER A 142 3.52 11.00 -9.59
CA SER A 142 2.62 9.92 -10.05
C SER A 142 1.55 9.44 -9.06
N MET A 143 1.38 10.13 -7.92
CA MET A 143 0.34 9.83 -6.91
C MET A 143 -0.67 10.96 -6.86
N TRP A 144 -1.95 10.60 -6.85
CA TRP A 144 -3.05 11.55 -6.88
C TRP A 144 -4.14 11.16 -5.91
N TYR A 145 -4.80 12.16 -5.33
CA TYR A 145 -6.12 11.96 -4.77
C TYR A 145 -7.13 11.76 -5.91
N THR A 146 -8.03 10.78 -5.79
CA THR A 146 -9.18 10.69 -6.69
C THR A 146 -10.04 11.95 -6.54
N TYR A 147 -10.18 12.69 -7.63
CA TYR A 147 -10.94 13.93 -7.69
C TYR A 147 -12.40 13.73 -7.25
N GLY A 148 -12.89 14.63 -6.40
CA GLY A 148 -14.28 14.62 -5.92
C GLY A 148 -14.62 13.50 -4.94
N TRP A 149 -13.62 12.73 -4.47
CA TRP A 149 -13.85 11.73 -3.44
C TRP A 149 -14.11 12.39 -2.07
N PRO A 150 -15.20 12.05 -1.37
CA PRO A 150 -15.61 12.79 -0.17
C PRO A 150 -14.61 12.85 0.98
N ALA A 151 -13.72 11.85 1.11
CA ALA A 151 -12.72 11.78 2.18
C ALA A 151 -11.35 12.37 1.78
N ASN A 152 -11.16 12.76 0.52
CA ASN A 152 -9.92 13.39 0.07
C ASN A 152 -9.93 14.89 0.40
N PRO A 153 -8.77 15.52 0.64
CA PRO A 153 -8.69 16.96 0.93
C PRO A 153 -9.30 17.83 -0.17
N GLU A 154 -9.92 18.93 0.23
CA GLU A 154 -10.39 19.97 -0.70
C GLU A 154 -9.18 20.76 -1.23
N GLY A 155 -9.06 20.92 -2.55
CA GLY A 155 -8.03 21.80 -3.14
C GLY A 155 -7.27 21.24 -4.35
N GLY A 156 -7.47 19.98 -4.71
CA GLY A 156 -6.87 19.39 -5.91
C GLY A 156 -6.70 17.88 -5.82
N ASP A 157 -6.22 17.30 -6.91
CA ASP A 157 -5.75 15.91 -7.03
C ASP A 157 -4.28 15.76 -6.62
N ASN A 158 -3.51 16.85 -6.58
CA ASN A 158 -2.12 16.87 -6.13
C ASN A 158 -1.98 16.36 -4.68
N PHE A 159 -1.06 15.42 -4.50
CA PHE A 159 -0.72 14.82 -3.21
C PHE A 159 0.73 15.21 -2.85
N ASP A 160 0.97 15.69 -1.62
CA ASP A 160 2.31 16.06 -1.17
C ASP A 160 3.13 14.82 -0.77
N ASP A 161 4.38 14.72 -1.22
CA ASP A 161 5.28 13.61 -0.85
C ASP A 161 5.54 13.57 0.65
N ASP A 162 5.55 14.74 1.30
CA ASP A 162 5.74 14.83 2.75
C ASP A 162 4.56 14.18 3.51
N ASP A 163 3.33 14.28 2.99
CA ASP A 163 2.15 13.63 3.57
C ASP A 163 2.26 12.08 3.45
N LEU A 164 2.80 11.56 2.34
CA LEU A 164 2.99 10.09 2.17
C LEU A 164 4.03 9.58 3.16
N LYS A 165 5.13 10.33 3.27
CA LYS A 165 6.26 9.99 4.14
C LYS A 165 5.89 10.05 5.62
N GLU A 166 5.02 10.98 6.01
CA GLU A 166 4.50 11.05 7.38
C GLU A 166 3.50 9.91 7.67
N ARG A 167 2.65 9.57 6.70
CA ARG A 167 1.55 8.62 6.90
C ARG A 167 1.94 7.16 6.82
N TYR A 168 2.90 6.81 5.95
CA TYR A 168 3.23 5.42 5.64
C TYR A 168 4.68 5.06 6.00
N PRO A 169 4.99 3.78 6.27
CA PRO A 169 6.32 3.35 6.65
C PRO A 169 7.38 3.71 5.60
N GLU A 170 8.55 4.10 6.09
CA GLU A 170 9.70 4.51 5.27
C GLU A 170 10.07 3.45 4.22
N ALA A 171 9.91 2.16 4.53
CA ALA A 171 10.19 1.08 3.59
C ALA A 171 9.28 1.11 2.35
N TRP A 172 7.98 1.38 2.53
CA TRP A 172 7.04 1.51 1.41
C TRP A 172 7.31 2.80 0.62
N PHE A 173 7.51 3.92 1.33
CA PHE A 173 7.80 5.20 0.69
C PHE A 173 9.06 5.13 -0.19
N ASN A 174 10.15 4.53 0.31
CA ASN A 174 11.37 4.34 -0.47
C ASN A 174 11.15 3.45 -1.70
N ALA A 175 10.39 2.36 -1.56
CA ALA A 175 10.04 1.49 -2.69
C ALA A 175 9.20 2.23 -3.75
N TYR A 176 8.26 3.06 -3.31
CA TYR A 176 7.47 3.94 -4.18
C TYR A 176 8.36 4.94 -4.93
N THR A 177 9.26 5.64 -4.21
CA THR A 177 10.19 6.59 -4.81
C THR A 177 11.10 5.91 -5.84
N ASP A 178 11.61 4.70 -5.56
CA ASP A 178 12.43 3.95 -6.51
C ASP A 178 11.64 3.56 -7.77
N TRP A 179 10.39 3.11 -7.61
CA TRP A 179 9.49 2.80 -8.73
C TRP A 179 9.23 4.02 -9.62
N TRP A 180 8.94 5.17 -9.01
CA TRP A 180 8.74 6.44 -9.72
C TRP A 180 10.02 6.94 -10.41
N LYS A 181 11.16 6.83 -9.74
CA LYS A 181 12.47 7.20 -10.28
C LYS A 181 12.80 6.36 -11.51
N GLN A 182 12.52 5.06 -11.48
CA GLN A 182 12.73 4.17 -12.63
C GLN A 182 11.92 4.63 -13.86
N TYR A 183 10.66 5.05 -13.66
CA TYR A 183 9.85 5.64 -14.74
C TYR A 183 10.52 6.89 -15.31
N THR A 184 10.90 7.83 -14.46
CA THR A 184 11.49 9.12 -14.86
C THR A 184 12.81 8.93 -15.61
N GLU A 185 13.69 8.05 -15.11
CA GLU A 185 14.96 7.72 -15.76
C GLU A 185 14.72 7.06 -17.13
N ALA A 186 13.75 6.15 -17.24
CA ALA A 186 13.41 5.51 -18.50
C ALA A 186 12.82 6.51 -19.51
N PHE A 187 11.91 7.37 -19.07
CA PHE A 187 11.27 8.40 -19.89
C PHE A 187 12.31 9.32 -20.53
N ILE A 188 13.29 9.79 -19.75
CA ILE A 188 14.41 10.62 -20.22
C ILE A 188 15.34 9.80 -21.13
N ALA A 189 15.69 8.58 -20.75
CA ALA A 189 16.62 7.75 -21.52
C ALA A 189 16.09 7.42 -22.93
N GLN A 190 14.78 7.35 -23.10
CA GLN A 190 14.12 7.15 -24.39
C GLN A 190 13.86 8.46 -25.15
N GLY A 191 14.15 9.62 -24.55
CA GLY A 191 13.90 10.93 -25.14
C GLY A 191 12.42 11.28 -25.27
N LEU A 192 11.54 10.70 -24.45
CA LEU A 192 10.11 11.03 -24.45
C LEU A 192 9.87 12.46 -23.97
N ASP A 193 10.75 12.97 -23.11
CA ASP A 193 10.82 14.38 -22.68
C ASP A 193 11.13 15.33 -23.86
N GLN A 194 11.69 14.79 -24.94
CA GLN A 194 12.01 15.52 -26.18
C GLN A 194 10.97 15.27 -27.28
N GLY A 195 9.89 14.55 -26.97
CA GLY A 195 8.81 14.23 -27.91
C GLY A 195 9.13 13.09 -28.87
N HIS A 196 10.11 12.24 -28.55
CA HIS A 196 10.31 10.99 -29.30
C HIS A 196 9.14 10.03 -29.08
N ASP A 197 8.82 9.25 -30.11
CA ASP A 197 7.77 8.22 -30.07
C ASP A 197 8.40 6.84 -29.86
N ASN A 198 9.11 6.70 -28.73
CA ASN A 198 9.76 5.45 -28.34
C ASN A 198 8.90 4.73 -27.28
N PRO A 199 8.99 3.40 -27.16
CA PRO A 199 8.45 2.71 -26.00
C PRO A 199 9.17 3.19 -24.74
N LEU A 200 8.44 3.30 -23.62
CA LEU A 200 8.97 3.75 -22.33
C LEU A 200 10.11 2.85 -21.84
N PHE A 201 9.95 1.54 -21.96
CA PHE A 201 10.97 0.55 -21.63
C PHE A 201 11.50 -0.12 -22.90
N LYS A 202 12.76 -0.58 -22.87
CA LYS A 202 13.39 -1.21 -24.04
C LYS A 202 12.87 -2.62 -24.28
N THR A 203 12.41 -3.26 -23.21
CA THR A 203 11.94 -4.63 -23.24
C THR A 203 10.62 -4.77 -22.51
N ALA A 204 9.78 -5.70 -22.98
CA ALA A 204 8.56 -6.08 -22.29
C ALA A 204 8.84 -6.66 -20.89
N GLU A 205 10.04 -7.21 -20.63
CA GLU A 205 10.41 -7.70 -19.30
C GLU A 205 10.60 -6.55 -18.30
N GLU A 206 11.27 -5.47 -18.72
CA GLU A 206 11.44 -4.26 -17.90
C GLU A 206 10.10 -3.59 -17.61
N GLU A 207 9.23 -3.48 -18.62
CA GLU A 207 7.89 -2.92 -18.47
C GLU A 207 7.01 -3.75 -17.53
N ASN A 208 6.99 -5.08 -17.72
CA ASN A 208 6.30 -5.97 -16.79
C ASN A 208 6.90 -5.88 -15.38
N GLY A 209 8.23 -5.75 -15.30
CA GLY A 209 9.03 -5.34 -14.14
C GLY A 209 8.37 -4.25 -13.32
N TRP A 210 8.32 -3.11 -13.97
CA TRP A 210 7.85 -1.87 -13.41
C TRP A 210 6.34 -1.88 -13.14
N ASN A 211 5.54 -2.47 -14.03
CA ASN A 211 4.09 -2.59 -13.86
C ASN A 211 3.73 -3.44 -12.64
N MET A 212 4.40 -4.58 -12.44
CA MET A 212 4.16 -5.43 -11.29
C MET A 212 4.46 -4.70 -9.99
N GLU A 213 5.61 -4.04 -9.91
CA GLU A 213 6.00 -3.31 -8.71
C GLU A 213 4.96 -2.21 -8.37
N GLY A 214 4.49 -1.46 -9.37
CA GLY A 214 3.42 -0.47 -9.18
C GLY A 214 2.12 -1.08 -8.67
N ALA A 215 1.71 -2.24 -9.20
CA ALA A 215 0.52 -2.94 -8.72
C ALA A 215 0.68 -3.47 -7.29
N LEU A 216 1.87 -3.93 -6.90
CA LEU A 216 2.15 -4.39 -5.54
C LEU A 216 2.19 -3.22 -4.55
N LEU A 217 2.76 -2.07 -4.94
CA LEU A 217 2.72 -0.84 -4.15
C LEU A 217 1.27 -0.37 -3.93
N ALA A 218 0.43 -0.42 -4.99
CA ALA A 218 -0.99 -0.09 -4.92
C ALA A 218 -1.77 -1.06 -4.00
N ALA A 219 -1.53 -2.37 -4.14
CA ALA A 219 -2.12 -3.40 -3.30
C ALA A 219 -1.76 -3.21 -1.82
N TRP A 220 -0.48 -2.95 -1.51
CA TRP A 220 -0.03 -2.67 -0.16
C TRP A 220 -0.73 -1.43 0.42
N LEU A 221 -0.85 -0.36 -0.37
CA LEU A 221 -1.48 0.88 0.06
C LEU A 221 -2.99 0.69 0.33
N ALA A 222 -3.68 -0.10 -0.50
CA ALA A 222 -5.09 -0.43 -0.32
C ALA A 222 -5.37 -1.26 0.95
N LEU A 223 -4.36 -1.93 1.51
CA LEU A 223 -4.47 -2.63 2.79
C LEU A 223 -4.32 -1.72 4.00
N GLN A 224 -3.88 -0.47 3.85
CA GLN A 224 -3.66 0.41 5.00
C GLN A 224 -4.97 0.92 5.61
N ASP A 225 -4.96 1.12 6.92
CA ASP A 225 -6.08 1.75 7.61
C ASP A 225 -6.25 3.20 7.13
N GLY A 226 -7.51 3.62 6.98
CA GLY A 226 -7.81 4.94 6.42
C GLY A 226 -7.63 5.04 4.91
N VAL A 227 -7.35 3.93 4.21
CA VAL A 227 -7.39 3.86 2.74
C VAL A 227 -8.64 3.12 2.30
N HIS A 228 -9.42 3.73 1.41
CA HIS A 228 -10.59 3.10 0.84
C HIS A 228 -10.24 2.26 -0.39
N ALA A 229 -9.55 2.88 -1.36
CA ALA A 229 -9.15 2.22 -2.59
C ALA A 229 -7.94 2.91 -3.23
N VAL A 230 -7.24 2.16 -4.07
CA VAL A 230 -6.14 2.66 -4.89
C VAL A 230 -6.39 2.24 -6.34
N ASN A 231 -6.60 3.21 -7.22
CA ASN A 231 -6.66 2.99 -8.66
C ASN A 231 -5.24 2.93 -9.22
N TYR A 232 -4.83 1.79 -9.75
CA TYR A 232 -3.56 1.67 -10.47
C TYR A 232 -3.82 1.66 -11.98
N ALA A 233 -3.20 2.60 -12.70
CA ALA A 233 -3.36 2.77 -14.13
C ALA A 233 -2.00 3.11 -14.78
N PRO A 234 -1.12 2.12 -15.04
CA PRO A 234 0.19 2.37 -15.65
C PRO A 234 0.11 2.90 -17.07
N GLU A 235 -1.01 2.67 -17.75
CA GLU A 235 -1.32 3.25 -19.05
C GLU A 235 -2.66 3.99 -18.97
N ASN A 236 -2.79 5.09 -19.72
CA ASN A 236 -4.08 5.76 -19.90
C ASN A 236 -4.98 5.00 -20.89
N VAL A 237 -5.12 3.69 -20.67
CA VAL A 237 -5.97 2.79 -21.44
C VAL A 237 -6.85 2.03 -20.45
N ASP A 238 -8.16 2.04 -20.65
CA ASP A 238 -9.13 1.48 -19.69
C ASP A 238 -8.90 -0.01 -19.37
N ARG A 239 -8.23 -0.76 -20.24
CA ARG A 239 -7.90 -2.18 -20.03
C ARG A 239 -6.82 -2.43 -18.97
N TYR A 240 -6.11 -1.40 -18.53
CA TYR A 240 -5.04 -1.48 -17.52
C TYR A 240 -5.38 -0.70 -16.25
N LYS A 241 -6.67 -0.49 -15.96
CA LYS A 241 -7.11 0.15 -14.73
C LYS A 241 -7.51 -0.92 -13.71
N PHE A 242 -6.79 -0.94 -12.59
CA PHE A 242 -7.00 -1.90 -11.51
C PHE A 242 -7.38 -1.14 -10.24
N ASP A 243 -8.62 -1.30 -9.79
CA ASP A 243 -9.09 -0.73 -8.53
C ASP A 243 -8.84 -1.73 -7.40
N PHE A 244 -7.84 -1.42 -6.56
CA PHE A 244 -7.52 -2.19 -5.37
C PHE A 244 -8.34 -1.68 -4.20
N GLU A 245 -9.28 -2.50 -3.72
CA GLU A 245 -10.00 -2.31 -2.46
C GLU A 245 -9.64 -3.45 -1.51
N ARG A 246 -9.56 -3.19 -0.20
CA ARG A 246 -9.22 -4.19 0.81
C ARG A 246 -10.01 -5.50 0.67
N ASP A 247 -11.32 -5.41 0.43
CA ASP A 247 -12.22 -6.57 0.33
C ASP A 247 -12.14 -7.33 -1.02
N SER A 248 -11.44 -6.79 -2.01
CA SER A 248 -11.34 -7.39 -3.36
C SER A 248 -9.91 -7.50 -3.87
N ILE A 249 -8.93 -7.26 -3.00
CA ILE A 249 -7.52 -7.15 -3.34
C ILE A 249 -6.98 -8.40 -4.02
N GLU A 250 -7.33 -9.60 -3.54
CA GLU A 250 -6.86 -10.85 -4.14
C GLU A 250 -7.42 -11.04 -5.54
N LYS A 251 -8.68 -10.66 -5.75
CA LYS A 251 -9.33 -10.73 -7.06
C LYS A 251 -8.70 -9.74 -8.03
N THR A 252 -8.51 -8.49 -7.61
CA THR A 252 -7.90 -7.44 -8.45
C THR A 252 -6.46 -7.80 -8.80
N LEU A 253 -5.66 -8.24 -7.81
CA LEU A 253 -4.27 -8.66 -8.05
C LEU A 253 -4.21 -9.91 -8.92
N GLY A 254 -5.09 -10.88 -8.72
CA GLY A 254 -5.21 -12.07 -9.57
C GLY A 254 -5.49 -11.71 -11.03
N ASN A 255 -6.42 -10.79 -11.28
CA ASN A 255 -6.73 -10.30 -12.62
C ASN A 255 -5.51 -9.59 -13.26
N PHE A 256 -4.79 -8.79 -12.47
CA PHE A 256 -3.56 -8.13 -12.91
C PHE A 256 -2.45 -9.15 -13.29
N LEU A 257 -2.23 -10.16 -12.46
CA LEU A 257 -1.27 -11.23 -12.76
C LEU A 257 -1.65 -11.98 -14.05
N GLN A 258 -2.95 -12.17 -14.32
CA GLN A 258 -3.44 -12.77 -15.56
C GLN A 258 -3.25 -11.85 -16.78
N SER A 259 -3.41 -10.52 -16.64
CA SER A 259 -3.20 -9.60 -17.76
C SER A 259 -1.73 -9.58 -18.21
N ILE A 260 -0.79 -9.62 -17.25
CA ILE A 260 0.65 -9.75 -17.55
C ILE A 260 0.97 -11.05 -18.30
N LYS A 261 0.24 -12.15 -18.05
CA LYS A 261 0.42 -13.41 -18.79
C LYS A 261 -0.01 -13.28 -20.25
N LEU A 262 -1.06 -12.51 -20.53
CA LEU A 262 -1.68 -12.37 -21.86
C LEU A 262 -0.94 -11.38 -22.79
N ASP A 263 -0.17 -10.44 -22.24
CA ASP A 263 0.61 -9.48 -23.02
C ASP A 263 1.94 -10.01 -23.59
N GLN A 264 2.17 -11.33 -23.57
CA GLN A 264 3.31 -11.95 -24.25
C GLN A 264 3.21 -11.95 -25.80
N ARG A 265 2.40 -11.06 -26.39
CA ARG A 265 2.41 -10.86 -27.84
C ARG A 265 3.67 -10.08 -28.22
N PRO A 266 4.44 -10.53 -29.22
CA PRO A 266 5.63 -9.80 -29.66
C PRO A 266 5.23 -8.40 -30.13
N LEU A 267 5.98 -7.40 -29.66
CA LEU A 267 5.99 -6.02 -30.18
C LEU A 267 6.44 -6.00 -31.64
#